data_AF-A0A7W0NBN2-F1
#
_entry.id   AF-A0A7W0NBN2-F1
#
_cell.length_a   1.000
_cell.length_b   1.000
_cell.length_c   1.000
_cell.angle_alpha   90.00
_cell.angle_beta   90.00
_cell.angle_gamma   90.00
#
_symmetry.space_group_name_H-M   'P 1'
#
loop_
_entity.id
_entity.type
_entity.pdbx_description
1 polymer ?
#
loop_
_entity_poly.entity_id
_entity_poly.type
_entity_poly.pdbx_seq_one_letter_code
_entity_poly.pdbx_strand_id
1 'polypeptide(L)' 'YELLFTIPPHQWSAISAAAADLGATITTIGEIRPLAGVTAPLTLRDAAGIERPVEPGGWDHFGGA' A
#
# COMPACT_ATOMS: atom_id res chain seq x y z
N TYR A 1 -11.78 0.20 10.01
CA TYR A 1 -12.14 0.23 8.58
C TYR A 1 -11.40 1.44 8.04
N GLU A 2 -10.22 1.21 7.47
CA GLU A 2 -9.29 2.28 7.12
C GLU A 2 -9.34 2.59 5.63
N LEU A 3 -8.81 3.75 5.26
CA LEU A 3 -8.63 4.13 3.86
C LEU A 3 -7.24 3.69 3.37
N LEU A 4 -7.21 3.03 2.22
CA LEU A 4 -6.00 2.79 1.44
C LEU A 4 -6.11 3.59 0.14
N PHE A 5 -5.12 4.44 -0.12
CA PHE A 5 -5.11 5.32 -1.28
C PHE A 5 -3.69 5.58 -1.77
N THR A 6 -3.57 6.08 -3.00
CA THR A 6 -2.31 6.48 -3.62
C THR A 6 -2.29 7.98 -3.85
N ILE A 7 -1.12 8.61 -3.78
CA ILE A 7 -0.95 10.02 -4.12
C ILE A 7 0.30 10.24 -4.97
N PRO A 8 0.30 11.24 -5.86
CA PRO A 8 1.54 11.73 -6.45
C PRO A 8 2.48 12.30 -5.37
N PRO A 9 3.81 12.09 -5.46
CA PRO A 9 4.75 12.55 -4.42
C PRO A 9 4.67 14.06 -4.13
N HIS A 10 4.41 14.87 -5.17
CA HIS A 10 4.31 16.33 -5.04
C HIS A 10 3.09 16.81 -4.24
N GLN A 11 2.11 15.94 -3.95
CA GLN A 11 0.91 16.29 -3.16
C GLN A 11 1.01 15.88 -1.69
N TRP A 12 2.08 15.17 -1.27
CA TRP A 12 2.20 14.64 0.09
C TRP A 12 1.98 15.70 1.17
N SER A 13 2.61 16.86 1.03
CA SER A 13 2.49 17.97 2.00
C SER A 13 1.05 18.46 2.17
N ALA A 14 0.30 18.60 1.08
CA ALA A 14 -1.09 19.06 1.13
C ALA A 14 -2.00 18.02 1.78
N ILE A 15 -1.80 16.74 1.45
CA ILE A 15 -2.61 15.63 1.98
C ILE A 15 -2.31 15.39 3.47
N SER A 16 -1.04 15.47 3.89
CA SER A 16 -0.68 15.29 5.30
C SER A 16 -1.21 16.44 6.17
N ALA A 17 -1.20 17.68 5.67
CA ALA A 17 -1.83 18.81 6.35
C ALA A 17 -3.34 18.60 6.50
N ALA A 18 -4.03 18.22 5.42
CA ALA A 18 -5.47 17.97 5.47
C ALA A 18 -5.83 16.81 6.43
N ALA A 19 -5.02 15.75 6.48
CA ALA A 19 -5.20 14.66 7.44
C ALA A 19 -5.03 15.15 8.89
N ALA A 20 -4.01 15.98 9.15
CA ALA A 20 -3.78 16.55 10.48
C ALA A 20 -4.93 17.47 10.92
N ASP A 21 -5.46 18.31 10.02
CA ASP A 21 -6.62 19.18 10.29
C ASP A 21 -7.88 18.37 10.65
N LEU A 22 -8.02 17.17 10.09
CA LEU A 22 -9.09 16.23 10.40
C LEU A 22 -8.83 15.39 11.67
N GLY A 23 -7.65 15.52 12.28
CA GLY A 23 -7.23 14.65 13.40
C GLY A 23 -6.95 13.21 12.98
N ALA A 24 -6.75 12.95 11.69
CA ALA A 24 -6.44 11.63 11.14
C ALA A 24 -4.92 11.40 11.09
N THR A 25 -4.50 10.15 11.30
CA THR A 25 -3.11 9.72 11.08
C THR A 25 -3.02 9.01 9.74
N ILE A 26 -2.07 9.43 8.89
CA ILE A 26 -1.75 8.75 7.63
C ILE A 26 -0.30 8.28 7.64
N THR A 27 -0.01 7.21 6.93
CA THR A 27 1.34 6.64 6.85
C THR A 27 1.59 6.11 5.44
N THR A 28 2.71 6.51 4.84
CA THR A 28 3.16 5.92 3.58
C THR A 28 3.68 4.51 3.83
N ILE A 29 3.06 3.52 3.20
CA ILE A 29 3.41 2.10 3.39
C ILE A 29 4.08 1.47 2.15
N GLY A 30 4.21 2.22 1.06
CA GLY A 30 4.78 1.72 -0.18
C GLY A 30 4.69 2.72 -1.32
N GLU A 31 5.00 2.25 -2.52
CA GLU A 31 4.95 3.02 -3.75
C GLU A 31 4.42 2.16 -4.90
N ILE A 32 3.83 2.81 -5.92
CA ILE A 32 3.44 2.16 -7.16
C ILE A 32 4.61 2.22 -8.13
N ARG A 33 5.09 1.06 -8.58
CA ARG A 33 6.15 0.94 -9.57
C ARG A 33 5.57 0.47 -10.92
N PRO A 34 6.19 0.83 -12.06
CA PRO A 34 5.85 0.23 -13.34
C PRO A 34 5.98 -1.30 -13.29
N LEU A 35 5.05 -2.01 -13.93
CA LEU A 35 5.02 -3.49 -13.97
C LEU A 35 6.13 -4.11 -14.85
N ALA A 36 6.87 -3.29 -15.61
CA ALA A 36 7.85 -3.77 -16.58
C ALA A 36 8.98 -4.55 -15.88
N GLY A 37 9.09 -5.84 -16.18
CA GLY A 37 10.12 -6.73 -15.64
C GLY A 37 9.85 -7.28 -14.24
N VAL A 38 8.64 -7.13 -13.71
CA VAL A 38 8.28 -7.63 -12.37
C VAL A 38 7.54 -8.97 -12.49
N THR A 39 7.93 -9.95 -11.67
CA THR A 39 7.34 -11.31 -11.65
C THR A 39 6.11 -11.43 -10.76
N ALA A 40 5.88 -10.46 -9.86
CA ALA A 40 4.75 -10.41 -8.95
C ALA A 40 4.16 -8.99 -8.88
N PRO A 41 2.82 -8.82 -8.92
CA PRO A 41 2.17 -7.51 -8.93
C PRO A 41 2.24 -6.79 -7.58
N LEU A 42 2.54 -7.50 -6.49
CA LEU A 42 2.71 -6.96 -5.15
C LEU A 42 3.89 -7.64 -4.47
N THR A 43 4.80 -6.84 -3.93
CA THR A 43 5.90 -7.31 -3.08
C THR A 43 5.85 -6.60 -1.74
N LEU A 44 6.27 -7.32 -0.70
CA LEU A 44 6.45 -6.79 0.65
C LEU A 44 7.93 -6.84 1.00
N ARG A 45 8.44 -5.76 1.61
CA ARG A 45 9.77 -5.73 2.19
C ARG A 45 9.69 -6.13 3.65
N ASP A 46 10.35 -7.22 4.03
CA ASP A 46 10.36 -7.68 5.41
C ASP A 46 11.27 -6.84 6.31
N ALA A 47 11.32 -7.15 7.61
CA ALA A 47 12.14 -6.43 8.59
C ALA A 47 13.65 -6.56 8.34
N ALA A 48 14.08 -7.55 7.54
CA ALA A 48 15.47 -7.70 7.11
C ALA A 48 15.76 -6.92 5.80
N GLY A 49 14.76 -6.22 5.25
CA GLY A 49 14.88 -5.47 4.01
C GLY A 49 14.71 -6.32 2.74
N ILE A 50 14.33 -7.59 2.87
CA ILE A 50 14.21 -8.52 1.74
C ILE A 50 12.83 -8.35 1.08
N GLU A 51 12.80 -8.13 -0.24
CA GLU A 51 11.56 -8.12 -1.02
C GLU A 51 11.04 -9.55 -1.23
N ARG A 52 9.77 -9.78 -0.92
CA ARG A 52 9.08 -11.06 -1.08
C ARG A 52 7.77 -10.86 -1.83
N PRO A 53 7.38 -11.76 -2.77
CA PRO A 53 6.08 -11.70 -3.40
C PRO A 53 4.97 -11.91 -2.36
N VAL A 54 3.86 -11.22 -2.53
CA VAL A 54 2.64 -11.48 -1.76
C VAL A 54 1.72 -12.33 -2.61
N GLU A 55 1.46 -13.55 -2.17
CA GLU A 55 0.51 -14.43 -2.83
C GLU A 55 -0.92 -13.88 -2.70
N PRO A 56 -1.74 -13.94 -3.76
CA PRO A 56 -3.15 -13.59 -3.69
C PRO A 56 -3.87 -14.46 -2.65
N GLY A 57 -4.61 -13.83 -1.75
CA GLY A 57 -5.39 -14.50 -0.71
C GLY A 57 -6.13 -13.47 0.12
N GLY A 58 -7.38 -13.77 0.47
CA GLY A 58 -8.23 -12.82 1.18
C GLY A 58 -9.45 -13.52 1.78
N TRP A 59 -10.25 -12.72 2.47
CA TRP A 59 -11.51 -13.20 3.01
C TRP A 59 -12.47 -13.60 1.88
N ASP A 60 -12.92 -14.85 1.89
CA ASP A 60 -13.95 -15.39 1.01
C ASP A 60 -15.13 -15.88 1.87
N HIS A 61 -16.32 -15.36 1.61
CA HIS A 61 -17.53 -15.65 2.39
C HIS A 61 -17.96 -17.12 2.31
N PHE A 62 -17.57 -17.81 1.24
CA PHE A 62 -17.99 -19.19 0.98
C PHE A 62 -16.83 -20.10 0.58
N GLY A 63 -15.59 -19.63 0.77
CA GLY A 63 -14.37 -20.14 0.15
C GLY A 63 -14.32 -21.65 -0.06
N GLY A 64 -14.77 -22.07 -1.23
CA GLY A 64 -14.42 -23.35 -1.84
C GLY A 64 -13.12 -23.12 -2.59
N ALA A 65 -12.01 -23.48 -1.95
CA ALA A 65 -10.71 -23.55 -2.62
C ALA A 65 -10.72 -24.66 -3.69
#